data_AF-A7L4D6-F1
#
_entry.id   AF-A7L4D6-F1
#
_cell.length_a   1.000
_cell.length_b   1.000
_cell.length_c   1.000
_cell.angle_alpha   90.00
_cell.angle_beta   90.00
_cell.angle_gamma   90.00
#
_symmetry.space_group_name_H-M   'P 1'
#
loop_
_entity.id
_entity.type
_entity.pdbx_description
1 polymer ?
#
loop_
_entity_poly.entity_id
_entity_poly.type
_entity_poly.pdbx_seq_one_letter_code
_entity_poly.pdbx_strand_id
1 'polypeptide(L)'
;LWPSNYSNPTKPSNCAGSQFNFTKSPQLRSILKTSWPDVESGNDTKFWEGEWNKHGRCSEQTLNQMQYFQRSFAMWRSYNITNILKNASIVPHP
;
A
#
# COMPACT_ATOMS: atom_id res chain seq x y z
N LEU A 1 0.39 -1.07 -2.94
CA LEU A 1 0.18 -2.38 -3.59
C LEU A 1 -0.49 -2.11 -4.93
N TRP A 2 0.13 -2.47 -6.05
CA TRP A 2 -0.44 -2.15 -7.36
C TRP A 2 -0.85 -3.45 -8.06
N PRO A 3 -2.15 -3.66 -8.33
CA PRO A 3 -2.59 -4.79 -9.15
C PRO A 3 -1.91 -4.74 -10.52
N SER A 4 -1.61 -5.90 -11.09
CA SER A 4 -1.01 -6.03 -12.41
C SER A 4 -1.74 -7.11 -13.21
N ASN A 5 -1.71 -6.97 -14.54
CA ASN A 5 -2.18 -8.00 -15.46
C ASN A 5 -0.94 -8.60 -16.14
N TYR A 6 -0.72 -9.91 -16.01
CA TYR A 6 0.44 -10.56 -16.64
C TYR A 6 0.31 -10.56 -18.17
N SER A 7 -0.90 -10.78 -18.68
CA SER A 7 -1.18 -10.89 -20.12
C SER A 7 -1.26 -9.54 -20.83
N ASN A 8 -1.40 -8.44 -20.09
CA ASN A 8 -1.36 -7.08 -20.63
C ASN A 8 -0.42 -6.23 -19.76
N PRO A 9 0.73 -5.76 -20.28
CA PRO A 9 1.76 -5.09 -19.50
C PRO A 9 1.29 -3.76 -18.88
N THR A 10 0.10 -3.28 -19.24
CA THR A 10 -0.48 -2.06 -18.66
C THR A 10 -0.87 -2.31 -17.21
N LYS A 11 -0.27 -1.55 -16.29
CA LYS A 11 -0.68 -1.54 -14.87
C LYS A 11 -2.08 -0.91 -14.77
N PRO A 12 -3.11 -1.67 -14.35
CA PRO A 12 -4.45 -1.10 -14.19
C PRO A 12 -4.42 0.05 -13.16
N SER A 13 -5.07 1.15 -13.51
CA SER A 13 -5.20 2.32 -12.65
C SER A 13 -6.52 3.03 -12.91
N ASN A 14 -6.98 3.81 -11.93
CA ASN A 14 -8.21 4.60 -11.99
C ASN A 14 -9.47 3.78 -12.32
N CYS A 15 -9.49 2.50 -11.97
CA CYS A 15 -10.63 1.61 -12.21
C CYS A 15 -11.89 2.09 -11.50
N ALA A 16 -13.07 1.82 -12.06
CA ALA A 16 -14.34 2.07 -11.37
C ALA A 16 -14.42 1.26 -10.06
N GLY A 17 -15.10 1.81 -9.05
CA GLY A 17 -15.17 1.19 -7.72
C GLY A 17 -15.51 2.20 -6.62
N SER A 18 -15.62 1.72 -5.39
CA SER A 18 -15.93 2.54 -4.21
C SER A 18 -14.79 3.54 -3.95
N GLN A 19 -15.16 4.78 -3.67
CA GLN A 19 -14.21 5.80 -3.23
C GLN A 19 -13.64 5.46 -1.86
N PHE A 20 -12.46 6.01 -1.58
CA PHE A 20 -11.81 5.85 -0.28
C PHE A 20 -12.73 6.26 0.89
N ASN A 21 -12.86 5.38 1.88
CA ASN A 21 -13.63 5.65 3.10
C ASN A 21 -12.89 5.11 4.33
N PHE A 22 -12.18 5.99 5.03
CA PHE A 22 -11.29 5.60 6.12
C PHE A 22 -11.91 5.70 7.52
N THR A 23 -13.20 6.03 7.62
CA THR A 23 -13.83 6.49 8.86
C THR A 23 -14.02 5.40 9.93
N LYS A 24 -13.69 4.13 9.65
CA LYS A 24 -14.15 2.99 10.46
C LYS A 24 -13.08 2.07 11.07
N SER A 25 -11.78 2.36 10.97
CA SER A 25 -10.76 1.47 11.58
C SER A 25 -9.55 2.19 12.19
N PRO A 26 -9.60 2.53 13.49
CA PRO A 26 -8.45 3.07 14.24
C PRO A 26 -7.24 2.12 14.23
N GLN A 27 -7.48 0.81 14.28
CA GLN A 27 -6.43 -0.20 14.21
C GLN A 27 -5.69 -0.16 12.87
N LEU A 28 -6.43 -0.06 11.75
CA LEU A 28 -5.83 0.04 10.42
C LEU A 28 -5.01 1.33 10.28
N ARG A 29 -5.51 2.46 10.81
CA ARG A 29 -4.75 3.72 10.85
C ARG A 29 -3.42 3.55 11.58
N SER A 30 -3.42 2.89 12.73
CA SER A 30 -2.21 2.70 13.52
C SER A 30 -1.16 1.86 12.79
N ILE A 31 -1.56 0.77 12.12
CA ILE A 31 -0.59 -0.08 11.42
C ILE A 31 -0.04 0.62 10.16
N LEU A 32 -0.88 1.36 9.43
CA LEU A 32 -0.46 2.05 8.21
C LEU A 32 0.46 3.23 8.48
N LYS A 33 0.28 3.96 9.58
CA LYS A 33 1.21 5.05 9.99
C LYS A 33 2.66 4.59 10.07
N THR A 34 2.89 3.35 10.51
CA THR A 34 4.24 2.79 10.60
C THR A 34 4.67 2.12 9.30
N SER A 35 3.79 1.34 8.67
CA SER A 35 4.17 0.52 7.52
C SER A 35 4.14 1.25 6.18
N TRP A 36 3.39 2.35 6.08
CA TRP A 36 3.13 3.02 4.82
C TRP A 36 2.91 4.54 4.99
N PRO A 37 3.88 5.27 5.56
CA PRO A 37 3.78 6.71 5.76
C PRO A 37 3.88 7.49 4.44
N ASP A 38 3.33 8.70 4.42
CA ASP A 38 3.67 9.71 3.42
C ASP A 38 5.01 10.35 3.77
N VAL A 39 6.01 10.14 2.92
CA VAL A 39 7.39 10.63 3.11
C VAL A 39 7.64 11.97 2.42
N GLU A 40 6.71 12.47 1.61
CA GLU A 40 6.86 13.73 0.87
C GLU A 40 6.19 14.90 1.59
N SER A 41 4.88 14.77 1.88
CA SER A 41 4.08 15.87 2.46
C SER A 41 3.72 15.66 3.93
N GLY A 42 3.93 14.46 4.46
CA GLY A 42 3.53 14.06 5.81
C GLY A 42 2.02 13.88 5.99
N ASN A 43 1.23 13.90 4.90
CA ASN A 43 -0.21 13.67 4.93
C ASN A 43 -0.56 12.24 4.52
N ASP A 44 -0.35 11.33 5.48
CA ASP A 44 -0.64 9.90 5.34
C ASP A 44 -2.03 9.61 4.76
N THR A 45 -3.06 10.33 5.23
CA THR A 45 -4.45 10.03 4.82
C THR A 45 -4.68 10.38 3.36
N LYS A 46 -4.16 11.52 2.90
CA LYS A 46 -4.23 11.93 1.49
C LYS A 46 -3.46 10.96 0.60
N PHE A 47 -2.32 10.47 1.07
CA PHE A 47 -1.53 9.48 0.36
C PHE A 47 -2.27 8.13 0.23
N TRP A 48 -2.81 7.59 1.32
CA TRP A 48 -3.58 6.35 1.29
C TRP A 48 -4.84 6.46 0.43
N GLU A 49 -5.51 7.61 0.47
CA GLU A 49 -6.63 7.92 -0.42
C GLU A 49 -6.22 7.85 -1.89
N GLY A 50 -5.12 8.50 -2.26
CA GLY A 50 -4.57 8.46 -3.61
C GLY A 50 -4.25 7.04 -4.07
N GLU A 51 -3.59 6.25 -3.22
CA GLU A 51 -3.24 4.86 -3.52
C GLU A 51 -4.48 3.96 -3.68
N TRP A 52 -5.51 4.12 -2.83
CA TRP A 52 -6.76 3.38 -2.98
C TRP A 52 -7.50 3.78 -4.26
N ASN A 53 -7.71 5.08 -4.46
CA ASN A 53 -8.48 5.58 -5.59
C ASN A 53 -7.79 5.30 -6.93
N LYS A 54 -6.46 5.35 -7.00
CA LYS A 54 -5.70 5.07 -8.22
C LYS A 54 -5.46 3.59 -8.44
N HIS A 55 -5.14 2.81 -7.41
CA HIS A 55 -4.68 1.43 -7.55
C HIS A 55 -5.56 0.40 -6.84
N GLY A 56 -5.99 0.67 -5.61
CA GLY A 56 -6.77 -0.28 -4.80
C GLY A 56 -8.09 -0.71 -5.45
N ARG A 57 -8.83 0.24 -6.05
CA ARG A 57 -10.09 -0.02 -6.76
C ARG A 57 -9.96 -1.05 -7.87
N CYS A 58 -8.79 -1.15 -8.51
CA CYS A 58 -8.54 -2.15 -9.55
C CYS A 58 -8.50 -3.60 -9.03
N SER A 59 -8.50 -3.79 -7.72
CA SER A 59 -8.60 -5.11 -7.07
C SER A 59 -9.88 -5.29 -6.25
N GLU A 60 -10.82 -4.34 -6.28
CA GLU A 60 -11.96 -4.30 -5.37
C GLU A 60 -12.88 -5.53 -5.49
N GLN A 61 -12.94 -6.15 -6.67
CA GLN A 61 -13.67 -7.39 -6.90
C GLN A 61 -13.15 -8.57 -6.06
N THR A 62 -11.91 -8.51 -5.56
CA THR A 62 -11.28 -9.57 -4.75
C THR A 62 -10.89 -9.08 -3.35
N LEU A 63 -10.44 -7.82 -3.24
CA LEU A 63 -9.98 -7.20 -2.00
C LEU A 63 -10.74 -5.90 -1.78
N ASN A 64 -11.65 -5.88 -0.80
CA ASN A 64 -12.23 -4.61 -0.36
C ASN A 64 -11.13 -3.69 0.22
N GLN A 65 -11.46 -2.41 0.45
CA GLN A 65 -10.49 -1.43 0.93
C GLN A 65 -9.72 -1.89 2.18
N MET A 66 -10.41 -2.47 3.16
CA MET A 66 -9.75 -2.93 4.39
C MET A 66 -8.77 -4.08 4.09
N GLN A 67 -9.18 -5.06 3.28
CA GLN A 67 -8.35 -6.18 2.89
C GLN A 67 -7.14 -5.74 2.06
N TYR A 68 -7.30 -4.75 1.17
CA TYR A 68 -6.21 -4.17 0.39
C TYR A 68 -5.10 -3.60 1.28
N PHE A 69 -5.47 -2.81 2.29
CA PHE A 69 -4.50 -2.24 3.22
C PHE A 69 -3.91 -3.28 4.17
N GLN A 70 -4.72 -4.24 4.66
CA GLN A 70 -4.23 -5.36 5.47
C GLN A 70 -3.23 -6.23 4.71
N ARG A 71 -3.51 -6.52 3.42
CA ARG A 71 -2.60 -7.28 2.56
C ARG A 71 -1.29 -6.52 2.35
N SER A 72 -1.37 -5.21 2.12
CA SER A 72 -0.20 -4.34 1.98
C SER A 72 0.65 -4.32 3.24
N PHE A 73 0.03 -4.20 4.42
CA PHE A 73 0.72 -4.31 5.70
C PHE A 73 1.40 -5.68 5.89
N ALA A 74 0.71 -6.77 5.57
CA ALA A 74 1.27 -8.12 5.66
C ALA A 74 2.50 -8.29 4.76
N MET A 75 2.50 -7.72 3.56
CA MET A 75 3.67 -7.71 2.67
C MET A 75 4.83 -6.91 3.27
N TRP A 76 4.58 -5.68 3.74
CA TRP A 76 5.61 -4.87 4.41
C TRP A 76 6.25 -5.61 5.58
N ARG A 77 5.44 -6.27 6.42
CA ARG A 77 5.92 -7.03 7.59
C ARG A 77 6.75 -8.27 7.20
N SER A 78 6.43 -8.90 6.08
CA SER A 78 7.09 -10.15 5.65
C SER A 78 8.50 -9.92 5.09
N TYR A 79 8.78 -8.72 4.60
CA TYR A 79 10.04 -8.39 3.91
C TYR A 79 10.72 -7.19 4.56
N ASN A 80 11.48 -7.43 5.64
CA ASN A 80 12.35 -6.41 6.21
C ASN A 80 13.59 -6.22 5.33
N ILE A 81 13.43 -5.42 4.28
CA ILE A 81 14.47 -5.15 3.26
C ILE A 81 15.75 -4.61 3.92
N THR A 82 15.63 -3.76 4.95
CA THR A 82 16.79 -3.25 5.70
C THR A 82 17.62 -4.38 6.27
N ASN A 83 17.00 -5.35 6.95
CA ASN A 83 17.73 -6.48 7.53
C ASN A 83 18.25 -7.44 6.45
N ILE A 84 17.47 -7.68 5.40
CA ILE A 84 17.89 -8.53 4.27
C ILE A 84 19.16 -7.97 3.63
N LEU A 85 19.19 -6.68 3.32
CA LEU A 85 20.35 -6.02 2.71
C LEU A 85 21.53 -5.92 3.69
N LYS A 86 21.28 -5.57 4.95
CA LYS A 86 22.31 -5.49 5.99
C LYS A 86 23.04 -6.84 6.19
N ASN A 87 22.30 -7.95 6.15
CA ASN A 87 22.90 -9.29 6.26
C ASN A 87 23.79 -9.64 5.06
N ALA A 88 23.60 -8.98 3.92
CA ALA A 88 24.46 -9.06 2.75
C ALA A 88 25.55 -7.96 2.74
N SER A 89 25.77 -7.27 3.86
CA SER A 89 26.68 -6.12 3.98
C SER A 89 26.36 -4.95 3.04
N ILE A 90 25.12 -4.85 2.56
CA ILE A 90 24.62 -3.72 1.78
C ILE A 90 23.91 -2.77 2.74
N VAL A 91 24.53 -1.62 3.00
CA VAL A 91 23.98 -0.59 3.89
C VAL A 91 23.80 0.72 3.14
N PRO A 92 22.75 1.51 3.45
CA PRO A 92 22.62 2.86 2.91
C PRO A 92 23.87 3.68 3.24
N HIS A 93 24.42 4.36 2.23
CA HIS A 93 25.51 5.31 2.40
C HIS A 93 24.96 6.75 2.29
N PRO A 94 25.44 7.70 3.10
CA PRO A 94 25.03 9.11 3.03
C PRO A 94 25.33 9.77 1.69
#